data_AF-A0A3D0RKY5-F1
#
_entry.id   AF-A0A3D0RKY5-F1
#
_cell.length_a   1.000
_cell.length_b   1.000
_cell.length_c   1.000
_cell.angle_alpha   90.00
_cell.angle_beta   90.00
_cell.angle_gamma   90.00
#
_symmetry.space_group_name_H-M   'P 1'
#
loop_
_entity.id
_entity.type
_entity.pdbx_description
1 polymer ?
#
loop_
_entity_poly.entity_id
_entity_poly.type
_entity_poly.pdbx_seq_one_letter_code
_entity_poly.pdbx_strand_id
1 'polypeptide(L)'
;PLGHRIDHMLPGTRASIAINLCGTDLSDLFMLGNQIQHSIKGIDGLVDVSVEQQTETPQLQLRANRGMLSKYGISVEDFNRFVELAFAGEKLADIYEGQRSFELILRLNGNYTESIDRVRSALIDVGSGRKVPLEEIADIVSVGGPSSISRENVQRKIVVSANTSGRDLKSVVDDIRQNIEENVVLPEGYRIEYGGQFETAANATRTLLIASLLAVCVIFLLLYGEFKDLTLSAIVLLNLPLALIGGVLAVFFTSGVISIPSIIGFITLFGIATRNGILLISRYQHMQQDGEPLHQRVLHGSTDRLNPILMTALTAALALIPLVFQGGKPGNEIQSPMAVVVLGGLLTSTILNIFIVPIVYETIEKKRKK
;
A
#
# COMPACT_ATOMS: atom_id res chain seq x y z
N PRO A 1 14.15 -6.41 6.64
CA PRO A 1 14.49 -5.00 6.96
C PRO A 1 13.76 -3.96 6.09
N LEU A 2 13.68 -4.15 4.76
CA LEU A 2 12.90 -3.25 3.89
C LEU A 2 11.38 -3.43 4.02
N GLY A 3 10.88 -4.67 4.13
CA GLY A 3 9.44 -4.95 4.34
C GLY A 3 8.87 -4.18 5.53
N HIS A 4 9.52 -4.32 6.70
CA HIS A 4 9.19 -3.54 7.90
C HIS A 4 9.15 -2.02 7.71
N ARG A 5 9.93 -1.44 6.78
CA ARG A 5 9.93 0.02 6.53
C ARG A 5 8.84 0.44 5.55
N ILE A 6 8.48 -0.41 4.59
CA ILE A 6 7.35 -0.21 3.68
C ILE A 6 6.03 -0.33 4.44
N ASP A 7 5.95 -1.28 5.38
CA ASP A 7 4.79 -1.49 6.24
C ASP A 7 4.48 -0.27 7.14
N HIS A 8 5.48 0.56 7.46
CA HIS A 8 5.32 1.82 8.17
C HIS A 8 4.92 3.01 7.29
N MET A 9 4.98 2.89 5.95
CA MET A 9 4.52 3.93 5.01
C MET A 9 3.07 3.73 4.56
N LEU A 10 2.45 2.59 4.91
CA LEU A 10 1.04 2.30 4.64
C LEU A 10 0.13 2.89 5.73
N PRO A 11 -1.12 3.26 5.41
CA PRO A 11 -1.97 4.03 6.33
C PRO A 11 -2.38 3.21 7.55
N GLY A 12 -1.67 3.40 8.66
CA GLY A 12 -2.09 3.15 10.04
C GLY A 12 -2.47 1.72 10.47
N THR A 13 -2.59 0.77 9.54
CA THR A 13 -3.18 -0.55 9.76
C THR A 13 -2.40 -1.61 8.98
N ARG A 14 -2.13 -2.76 9.61
CA ARG A 14 -1.37 -3.86 9.00
C ARG A 14 -2.21 -4.76 8.09
N ALA A 15 -3.52 -4.52 8.02
CA ALA A 15 -4.47 -5.39 7.34
C ALA A 15 -4.59 -5.05 5.86
N SER A 16 -4.90 -6.05 5.03
CA SER A 16 -5.14 -5.85 3.59
C SER A 16 -6.33 -4.92 3.34
N ILE A 17 -7.37 -5.01 4.19
CA ILE A 17 -8.57 -4.18 4.18
C ILE A 17 -8.71 -3.51 5.54
N ALA A 18 -8.93 -2.20 5.54
CA ALA A 18 -9.25 -1.43 6.74
C ALA A 18 -10.57 -0.69 6.51
N ILE A 19 -11.56 -0.93 7.36
CA ILE A 19 -12.84 -0.22 7.35
C ILE A 19 -12.78 0.80 8.47
N ASN A 20 -12.56 2.07 8.12
CA ASN A 20 -12.56 3.18 9.05
C ASN A 20 -14.00 3.63 9.29
N LEU A 21 -14.52 3.42 10.50
CA LEU A 21 -15.80 3.97 10.91
C LEU A 21 -15.54 5.26 11.68
N CYS A 22 -15.98 6.39 11.14
CA CYS A 22 -15.82 7.73 11.70
C CYS A 22 -17.13 8.22 12.32
N GLY A 23 -17.06 8.82 13.52
CA GLY A 23 -18.22 9.20 14.31
C GLY A 23 -17.91 10.13 15.47
N THR A 24 -18.92 10.51 16.24
CA THR A 24 -18.79 11.42 17.38
C THR A 24 -18.65 10.70 18.70
N ASP A 25 -19.39 9.61 18.91
CA ASP A 25 -19.43 8.86 20.17
C ASP A 25 -18.58 7.57 20.10
N LEU A 26 -17.77 7.31 21.13
CA LEU A 26 -16.85 6.16 21.16
C LEU A 26 -17.58 4.84 21.39
N SER A 27 -18.62 4.84 22.24
CA SER A 27 -19.41 3.65 22.55
C SER A 27 -20.24 3.22 21.35
N ASP A 28 -20.86 4.18 20.65
CA ASP A 28 -21.58 3.88 19.40
C ASP A 28 -20.62 3.39 18.31
N LEU A 29 -19.44 3.98 18.19
CA LEU A 29 -18.40 3.50 17.26
C LEU A 29 -18.02 2.05 17.57
N PHE A 30 -17.83 1.69 18.84
CA PHE A 30 -17.49 0.32 19.21
C PHE A 30 -18.65 -0.65 18.94
N MET A 31 -19.90 -0.29 19.25
CA MET A 31 -21.07 -1.12 18.95
C MET A 31 -21.24 -1.34 17.45
N LEU A 32 -21.21 -0.27 16.66
CA LEU A 32 -21.32 -0.33 15.20
C LEU A 32 -20.14 -1.08 14.58
N GLY A 33 -18.91 -0.90 15.10
CA GLY A 33 -17.73 -1.64 14.67
C GLY A 33 -17.90 -3.16 14.85
N ASN A 34 -18.44 -3.59 16.00
CA ASN A 34 -18.75 -5.01 16.25
C ASN A 34 -19.90 -5.51 15.37
N GLN A 35 -20.91 -4.69 15.10
CA GLN A 35 -21.99 -5.03 14.17
C GLN A 35 -21.46 -5.24 12.75
N ILE A 36 -20.58 -4.34 12.27
CA ILE A 36 -19.88 -4.46 10.98
C ILE A 36 -19.04 -5.73 10.96
N GLN A 37 -18.28 -6.01 12.02
CA GLN A 37 -17.50 -7.25 12.11
C GLN A 37 -18.39 -8.50 11.96
N HIS A 38 -19.55 -8.50 12.61
CA HIS A 38 -20.47 -9.63 12.59
C HIS A 38 -21.13 -9.82 11.22
N SER A 39 -21.48 -8.73 10.52
CA SER A 39 -22.09 -8.82 9.19
C SER A 39 -21.09 -9.33 8.15
N ILE A 40 -19.82 -8.93 8.22
CA ILE A 40 -18.82 -9.28 7.20
C ILE A 40 -18.14 -10.63 7.43
N LYS A 41 -18.19 -11.19 8.64
CA LYS A 41 -17.49 -12.45 9.00
C LYS A 41 -17.87 -13.66 8.14
N GLY A 42 -19.05 -13.64 7.51
CA GLY A 42 -19.56 -14.71 6.64
C GLY A 42 -19.15 -14.60 5.16
N ILE A 43 -18.43 -13.55 4.76
CA ILE A 43 -18.04 -13.35 3.36
C ILE A 43 -16.92 -14.31 2.97
N ASP A 44 -17.11 -15.01 1.85
CA ASP A 44 -16.11 -15.95 1.33
C ASP A 44 -14.81 -15.24 0.94
N GLY A 45 -13.68 -15.80 1.39
CA GLY A 45 -12.34 -15.24 1.20
C GLY A 45 -11.89 -14.22 2.26
N LEU A 46 -12.70 -13.93 3.29
CA LEU A 46 -12.35 -13.01 4.37
C LEU A 46 -11.75 -13.77 5.57
N VAL A 47 -10.60 -13.31 6.07
CA VAL A 47 -9.91 -13.89 7.23
C VAL A 47 -9.46 -12.81 8.22
N ASP A 48 -9.21 -13.19 9.46
CA ASP A 48 -8.69 -12.32 10.54
C ASP A 48 -9.49 -11.02 10.80
N VAL A 49 -10.82 -11.09 10.66
CA VAL A 49 -11.69 -9.94 10.92
C VAL A 49 -11.66 -9.55 12.39
N SER A 50 -11.21 -8.34 12.67
CA SER A 50 -10.98 -7.82 14.01
C SER A 50 -11.37 -6.35 14.09
N VAL A 51 -11.99 -5.97 15.21
CA VAL A 51 -12.27 -4.58 15.55
C VAL A 51 -11.17 -4.08 16.48
N GLU A 52 -10.68 -2.86 16.25
CA GLU A 52 -9.79 -2.16 17.17
C GLU A 52 -10.40 -2.16 18.57
N GLN A 53 -9.69 -2.74 19.54
CA GLN A 53 -10.20 -2.86 20.89
C GLN A 53 -10.15 -1.51 21.60
N GLN A 54 -11.31 -1.04 22.05
CA GLN A 54 -11.39 0.03 23.03
C GLN A 54 -11.30 -0.57 24.42
N THR A 55 -10.08 -0.72 24.93
CA THR A 55 -9.88 -1.16 26.31
C THR A 55 -10.11 0.04 27.24
N GLU A 56 -11.04 -0.10 28.19
CA GLU A 56 -11.16 0.86 29.27
C GLU A 56 -9.96 0.71 30.20
N THR A 57 -9.17 1.77 30.32
CA THR A 57 -8.10 1.87 31.31
C THR A 57 -8.68 2.43 32.61
N PRO A 58 -8.37 1.82 33.76
CA PRO A 58 -8.74 2.40 35.04
C PRO A 58 -7.97 3.71 35.23
N GLN A 59 -8.70 4.79 35.47
CA GLN A 59 -8.18 6.12 35.72
C GLN A 59 -8.65 6.59 37.11
N LEU A 60 -7.74 7.23 37.84
CA LEU A 60 -8.09 7.88 39.08
C LEU A 60 -8.46 9.34 38.79
N GLN A 61 -9.74 9.69 38.94
CA GLN A 61 -10.21 11.04 38.72
C GLN A 61 -10.31 11.79 40.06
N LEU A 62 -9.52 12.85 40.21
CA LEU A 62 -9.59 13.77 41.34
C LEU A 62 -10.54 14.93 40.99
N ARG A 63 -11.77 14.88 41.50
CA ARG A 63 -12.80 15.90 41.23
C ARG A 63 -12.75 16.98 42.31
N ALA A 64 -12.16 18.12 41.97
CA ALA A 64 -12.07 19.29 42.85
C ALA A 64 -13.45 19.76 43.34
N ASN A 65 -13.65 19.77 44.67
CA ASN A 65 -14.84 20.36 45.27
C ASN A 65 -14.61 21.87 45.47
N ARG A 66 -15.09 22.66 44.51
CA ARG A 66 -14.92 24.13 44.50
C ARG A 66 -15.39 24.81 45.80
N GLY A 67 -16.45 24.29 46.42
CA GLY A 67 -16.97 24.83 47.68
C GLY A 67 -15.99 24.62 48.85
N MET A 68 -15.39 23.44 48.94
CA MET A 68 -14.39 23.12 49.97
C MET A 68 -13.06 23.82 49.70
N LEU A 69 -12.60 23.86 48.44
CA LEU A 69 -11.41 24.62 48.05
C LEU A 69 -11.52 26.10 48.47
N SER A 70 -12.69 26.73 48.23
CA SER A 70 -12.94 28.11 48.63
C SER A 70 -12.87 28.33 50.15
N LYS A 71 -13.39 27.39 50.96
CA LYS A 71 -13.31 27.47 52.44
C LYS A 71 -11.88 27.45 52.95
N TYR A 72 -11.01 26.69 52.27
CA TYR A 72 -9.59 26.59 52.62
C TYR A 72 -8.70 27.61 51.91
N GLY A 73 -9.28 28.48 51.07
CA GLY A 73 -8.54 29.51 50.33
C GLY A 73 -7.64 28.96 49.23
N ILE A 74 -7.93 27.77 48.70
CA ILE A 74 -7.16 27.14 47.62
C ILE A 74 -7.83 27.48 46.28
N SER A 75 -7.05 27.98 45.31
CA SER A 75 -7.54 28.17 43.95
C SER A 75 -7.58 26.83 43.18
N VAL A 76 -8.44 26.73 42.16
CA VAL A 76 -8.48 25.52 41.31
C VAL A 76 -7.15 25.32 40.56
N GLU A 77 -6.47 26.41 40.22
CA GLU A 77 -5.16 26.39 39.60
C GLU A 77 -4.10 25.81 40.56
N ASP A 78 -4.08 26.27 41.81
CA ASP A 78 -3.16 25.73 42.83
C ASP A 78 -3.41 24.26 43.12
N PHE A 79 -4.69 23.86 43.16
CA PHE A 79 -5.07 22.46 43.29
C PHE A 79 -4.56 21.61 42.12
N ASN A 80 -4.80 22.04 40.87
CA ASN A 80 -4.36 21.30 39.70
C ASN A 80 -2.83 21.20 39.62
N ARG A 81 -2.13 22.31 39.91
CA ARG A 81 -0.67 22.35 39.97
C ARG A 81 -0.12 21.41 41.04
N PHE A 82 -0.75 21.38 42.22
CA PHE A 82 -0.39 20.42 43.26
C PHE A 82 -0.57 18.98 42.77
N VAL A 83 -1.70 18.64 42.15
CA VAL A 83 -1.97 17.29 41.64
C VAL A 83 -0.94 16.87 40.58
N GLU A 84 -0.59 17.77 39.65
CA GLU A 84 0.41 17.51 38.62
C GLU A 84 1.79 17.24 39.22
N LEU A 85 2.27 18.12 40.09
CA LEU A 85 3.55 17.97 40.79
C LEU A 85 3.56 16.73 41.70
N ALA A 86 2.47 16.47 42.40
CA ALA A 86 2.36 15.39 43.38
C ALA A 86 2.37 13.99 42.75
N PHE A 87 1.61 13.78 41.66
CA PHE A 87 1.35 12.46 41.11
C PHE A 87 2.04 12.19 39.77
N ALA A 88 2.01 13.15 38.83
CA ALA A 88 2.72 13.00 37.55
C ALA A 88 4.23 13.21 37.71
N GLY A 89 4.59 14.09 38.64
CA GLY A 89 5.96 14.49 38.93
C GLY A 89 6.41 15.60 38.01
N GLU A 90 7.16 16.57 38.55
CA GLU A 90 7.68 17.71 37.81
C GLU A 90 9.20 17.61 37.67
N LYS A 91 9.71 17.74 36.45
CA LYS A 91 11.15 17.79 36.17
C LYS A 91 11.71 19.14 36.63
N LEU A 92 12.59 19.12 37.63
CA LEU A 92 13.23 20.32 38.18
C LEU A 92 14.56 20.65 37.52
N ALA A 93 15.37 19.63 37.20
CA ALA A 93 16.72 19.81 36.66
C ALA A 93 17.23 18.55 35.94
N ASP A 94 18.30 18.72 35.17
CA ASP A 94 19.12 17.61 34.67
C ASP A 94 20.42 17.54 35.49
N ILE A 95 20.71 16.36 36.04
CA ILE A 95 21.94 16.06 36.75
C ILE A 95 22.90 15.38 35.78
N TYR A 96 24.09 15.95 35.59
CA TYR A 96 25.10 15.42 34.67
C TYR A 96 26.16 14.64 35.46
N GLU A 97 26.34 13.37 35.10
CA GLU A 97 27.40 12.51 35.64
C GLU A 97 28.25 11.97 34.49
N GLY A 98 29.41 12.62 34.26
CA GLY A 98 30.28 12.31 33.14
C GLY A 98 29.62 12.60 31.80
N GLN A 99 29.41 11.55 30.98
CA GLN A 99 28.71 11.63 29.69
C GLN A 99 27.22 11.24 29.77
N ARG A 100 26.69 11.00 30.98
CA ARG A 100 25.28 10.66 31.20
C ARG A 100 24.53 11.84 31.82
N SER A 101 23.24 11.95 31.50
CA SER A 101 22.32 12.93 32.07
C SER A 101 21.13 12.19 32.70
N PHE A 102 20.73 12.63 33.88
CA PHE A 102 19.62 12.07 34.66
C PHE A 102 18.63 13.18 35.01
N GLU A 103 17.33 12.91 34.87
CA GLU A 103 16.29 13.88 35.22
C GLU A 103 16.01 13.86 36.73
N LEU A 104 16.08 15.02 37.38
CA LEU A 104 15.63 15.22 38.76
C LEU A 104 14.15 15.54 38.76
N ILE A 105 13.32 14.60 39.26
CA ILE A 105 11.86 14.72 39.30
C ILE A 105 11.39 14.88 40.74
N LEU A 106 10.58 15.90 41.01
CA LEU A 106 9.86 16.08 42.27
C LEU A 106 8.49 15.42 42.19
N ARG A 107 8.18 14.52 43.12
CA ARG A 107 6.87 13.86 43.25
C ARG A 107 6.62 13.45 44.70
N LEU A 108 5.36 13.17 45.05
CA LEU A 108 5.05 12.62 46.37
C LEU A 108 5.68 11.22 46.56
N ASN A 109 6.00 10.92 47.82
CA ASN A 109 6.48 9.61 48.22
C ASN A 109 5.44 8.51 47.91
N GLY A 110 5.89 7.30 47.59
CA GLY A 110 5.06 6.12 47.30
C GLY A 110 3.96 5.86 48.33
N ASN A 111 4.23 6.21 49.60
CA ASN A 111 3.26 6.15 50.69
C ASN A 111 1.95 6.92 50.44
N TYR A 112 1.91 7.87 49.50
CA TYR A 112 0.73 8.66 49.13
C TYR A 112 0.22 8.37 47.70
N THR A 113 0.90 7.54 46.92
CA THR A 113 0.60 7.34 45.48
C THR A 113 0.29 5.89 45.10
N GLU A 114 0.62 4.91 45.95
CA GLU A 114 0.49 3.48 45.63
C GLU A 114 -0.94 2.92 45.71
N SER A 115 -1.85 3.56 46.46
CA SER A 115 -3.24 3.12 46.55
C SER A 115 -4.22 4.28 46.64
N ILE A 116 -5.48 4.04 46.26
CA ILE A 116 -6.54 5.06 46.30
C ILE A 116 -6.73 5.66 47.69
N ASP A 117 -6.66 4.84 48.75
CA ASP A 117 -6.80 5.31 50.13
C ASP A 117 -5.60 6.16 50.57
N ARG A 118 -4.41 5.85 50.03
CA ARG A 118 -3.22 6.68 50.25
C ARG A 118 -3.32 8.02 49.54
N VAL A 119 -3.82 8.02 48.30
CA VAL A 119 -4.07 9.24 47.54
C VAL A 119 -5.07 10.15 48.26
N ARG A 120 -6.11 9.58 48.87
CA ARG A 120 -7.09 10.32 49.70
C ARG A 120 -6.44 11.05 50.88
N SER A 121 -5.49 10.39 51.53
CA SER A 121 -4.74 10.95 52.67
C SER A 121 -3.62 11.93 52.30
N ALA A 122 -3.36 12.14 50.99
CA ALA A 122 -2.30 13.04 50.55
C ALA A 122 -2.61 14.48 50.99
N LEU A 123 -1.59 15.18 51.50
CA LEU A 123 -1.76 16.48 52.14
C LEU A 123 -1.38 17.61 51.19
N ILE A 124 -2.28 18.56 50.98
CA ILE A 124 -1.99 19.83 50.30
C ILE A 124 -1.69 20.93 51.32
N ASP A 125 -0.68 21.75 51.02
CA ASP A 125 -0.35 22.92 51.83
C ASP A 125 -1.33 24.07 51.53
N VAL A 126 -1.90 24.67 52.57
CA VAL A 126 -2.68 25.91 52.45
C VAL A 126 -1.84 27.10 52.90
N GLY A 127 -2.11 28.28 52.33
CA GLY A 127 -1.33 29.51 52.57
C GLY A 127 -1.19 29.96 54.04
N SER A 128 -1.92 29.34 54.97
CA SER A 128 -1.79 29.55 56.41
C SER A 128 -0.85 28.56 57.12
N GLY A 129 -0.05 27.78 56.40
CA GLY A 129 0.84 26.75 56.97
C GLY A 129 0.11 25.51 57.52
N ARG A 130 -1.20 25.40 57.28
CA ARG A 130 -1.98 24.19 57.60
C ARG A 130 -1.88 23.22 56.43
N LYS A 131 -2.12 21.94 56.71
CA LYS A 131 -2.18 20.88 55.69
C LYS A 131 -3.56 20.26 55.73
N VAL A 132 -4.15 20.04 54.55
CA VAL A 132 -5.50 19.49 54.41
C VAL A 132 -5.40 18.23 53.55
N PRO A 133 -6.02 17.11 53.94
CA PRO A 133 -6.03 15.90 53.12
C PRO A 133 -6.88 16.10 51.86
N LEU A 134 -6.50 15.45 50.76
CA LEU A 134 -7.19 15.58 49.47
C LEU A 134 -8.67 15.17 49.55
N GLU A 135 -9.02 14.18 50.38
CA GLU A 135 -10.41 13.74 50.58
C GLU A 135 -11.35 14.82 51.13
N GLU A 136 -10.84 15.82 51.84
CA GLU A 136 -11.67 16.93 52.35
C GLU A 136 -12.01 17.97 51.27
N ILE A 137 -11.25 18.01 50.18
CA ILE A 137 -11.32 19.06 49.16
C ILE A 137 -11.58 18.53 47.74
N ALA A 138 -11.52 17.23 47.53
CA ALA A 138 -11.78 16.60 46.24
C ALA A 138 -12.36 15.19 46.39
N ASP A 139 -13.29 14.85 45.50
CA ASP A 139 -13.81 13.48 45.40
C ASP A 139 -12.86 12.65 44.54
N ILE A 140 -12.27 11.62 45.14
CA ILE A 140 -11.32 10.72 44.46
C ILE A 140 -12.05 9.43 44.10
N VAL A 141 -12.32 9.28 42.79
CA VAL A 141 -13.08 8.16 42.24
C VAL A 141 -12.25 7.40 41.20
N SER A 142 -12.39 6.07 41.20
CA SER A 142 -11.87 5.23 40.13
C SER A 142 -12.92 5.15 39.02
N VAL A 143 -12.54 5.52 37.80
CA VAL A 143 -13.41 5.51 36.62
C VAL A 143 -12.70 4.81 35.46
N GLY A 144 -13.46 4.15 34.59
CA GLY A 144 -12.93 3.66 33.31
C GLY A 144 -12.86 4.81 32.31
N GLY A 145 -11.74 4.92 31.59
CA GLY A 145 -11.58 5.85 30.47
C GLY A 145 -10.99 5.16 29.24
N PRO A 146 -11.10 5.75 28.04
CA PRO A 146 -10.51 5.15 26.85
C PRO A 146 -8.98 5.14 26.94
N SER A 147 -8.36 4.01 26.60
CA SER A 147 -6.89 3.88 26.55
C SER A 147 -6.25 4.71 25.43
N SER A 148 -6.93 4.82 24.30
CA SER A 148 -6.55 5.63 23.15
C SER A 148 -7.80 6.16 22.43
N ILE A 149 -7.65 7.31 21.77
CA ILE A 149 -8.69 7.85 20.89
C ILE A 149 -8.06 8.09 19.53
N SER A 150 -8.31 7.17 18.61
CA SER A 150 -7.89 7.27 17.21
C SER A 150 -8.74 8.32 16.49
N ARG A 151 -8.08 9.19 15.72
CA ARG A 151 -8.73 10.25 14.93
C ARG A 151 -8.16 10.32 13.53
N GLU A 152 -9.01 10.67 12.58
CA GLU A 152 -8.64 10.98 11.20
C GLU A 152 -9.48 12.17 10.75
N ASN A 153 -8.84 13.15 10.09
CA ASN A 153 -9.51 14.39 9.66
C ASN A 153 -10.34 15.06 10.77
N VAL A 154 -9.80 15.10 11.99
CA VAL A 154 -10.40 15.70 13.21
C VAL A 154 -11.60 14.91 13.80
N GLN A 155 -12.10 13.89 13.10
CA GLN A 155 -13.19 13.03 13.58
C GLN A 155 -12.63 11.80 14.32
N ARG A 156 -13.34 11.31 15.34
CA ARG A 156 -12.98 10.06 16.03
C ARG A 156 -13.26 8.90 15.09
N LYS A 157 -12.40 7.88 15.12
CA LYS A 157 -12.59 6.67 14.34
C LYS A 157 -12.30 5.40 15.12
N ILE A 158 -12.90 4.32 14.66
CA ILE A 158 -12.51 2.95 15.03
C ILE A 158 -12.24 2.18 13.73
N VAL A 159 -11.18 1.36 13.74
CA VAL A 159 -10.82 0.56 12.58
C VAL A 159 -11.35 -0.87 12.74
N VAL A 160 -12.07 -1.36 11.73
CA VAL A 160 -12.32 -2.79 11.56
C VAL A 160 -11.35 -3.31 10.50
N SER A 161 -10.38 -4.12 10.92
CA SER A 161 -9.37 -4.73 10.05
C SER A 161 -9.79 -6.10 9.57
N ALA A 162 -9.52 -6.41 8.30
CA ALA A 162 -9.69 -7.73 7.73
C ALA A 162 -8.62 -8.05 6.68
N ASN A 163 -8.29 -9.33 6.52
CA ASN A 163 -7.38 -9.83 5.51
C ASN A 163 -8.14 -10.66 4.48
N THR A 164 -7.60 -10.77 3.27
CA THR A 164 -8.17 -11.59 2.20
C THR A 164 -7.31 -12.81 1.95
N SER A 165 -7.93 -13.98 1.83
CA SER A 165 -7.24 -15.23 1.49
C SER A 165 -7.99 -15.96 0.38
N GLY A 166 -7.29 -16.34 -0.68
CA GLY A 166 -7.85 -17.14 -1.78
C GLY A 166 -8.80 -16.41 -2.74
N ARG A 167 -9.10 -15.13 -2.52
CA ARG A 167 -10.00 -14.33 -3.36
C ARG A 167 -9.43 -12.95 -3.67
N ASP A 168 -9.86 -12.37 -4.78
CA ASP A 168 -9.44 -11.04 -5.22
C ASP A 168 -9.90 -9.95 -4.24
N LEU A 169 -8.98 -9.06 -3.90
CA LEU A 169 -9.17 -8.04 -2.87
C LEU A 169 -10.29 -7.06 -3.24
N LYS A 170 -10.42 -6.69 -4.52
CA LYS A 170 -11.48 -5.78 -4.97
C LYS A 170 -12.86 -6.43 -4.86
N SER A 171 -12.98 -7.67 -5.29
CA SER A 171 -14.24 -8.42 -5.18
C SER A 171 -14.71 -8.52 -3.74
N VAL A 172 -13.79 -8.80 -2.80
CA VAL A 172 -14.13 -8.89 -1.38
C VAL A 172 -14.55 -7.54 -0.81
N VAL A 173 -13.90 -6.44 -1.19
CA VAL A 173 -14.29 -5.09 -0.75
C VAL A 173 -15.67 -4.69 -1.28
N ASP A 174 -15.99 -5.04 -2.52
CA ASP A 174 -17.30 -4.75 -3.10
C ASP A 174 -18.41 -5.55 -2.37
N ASP A 175 -18.18 -6.83 -2.05
CA ASP A 175 -19.10 -7.64 -1.23
C ASP A 175 -19.27 -7.07 0.20
N ILE A 176 -18.17 -6.62 0.82
CA ILE A 176 -18.20 -5.96 2.13
C ILE A 176 -19.08 -4.70 2.05
N ARG A 177 -18.90 -3.88 1.01
CA ARG A 177 -19.66 -2.64 0.85
C ARG A 177 -21.16 -2.93 0.74
N GLN A 178 -21.53 -3.87 -0.14
CA GLN A 178 -22.92 -4.25 -0.31
C GLN A 178 -23.55 -4.78 0.99
N ASN A 179 -22.85 -5.68 1.69
CA ASN A 179 -23.35 -6.28 2.92
C ASN A 179 -23.51 -5.24 4.06
N ILE A 180 -22.58 -4.28 4.17
CA ILE A 180 -22.69 -3.18 5.14
C ILE A 180 -23.87 -2.26 4.80
N GLU A 181 -24.05 -1.91 3.53
CA GLU A 181 -25.18 -1.06 3.08
C GLU A 181 -26.55 -1.72 3.33
N GLU A 182 -26.64 -3.05 3.23
CA GLU A 182 -27.88 -3.79 3.45
C GLU A 182 -28.18 -4.05 4.95
N ASN A 183 -27.16 -4.31 5.77
CA ASN A 183 -27.34 -4.84 7.13
C ASN A 183 -26.97 -3.88 8.27
N VAL A 184 -26.34 -2.74 7.97
CA VAL A 184 -25.87 -1.78 8.99
C VAL A 184 -26.49 -0.41 8.74
N VAL A 185 -27.37 0.01 9.64
CA VAL A 185 -27.95 1.36 9.62
C VAL A 185 -27.02 2.31 10.37
N LEU A 186 -26.46 3.29 9.65
CA LEU A 186 -25.59 4.32 10.23
C LEU A 186 -26.41 5.49 10.77
N PRO A 187 -26.18 5.94 12.01
CA PRO A 187 -26.74 7.18 12.53
C PRO A 187 -26.24 8.42 11.77
N GLU A 188 -26.96 9.53 11.86
CA GLU A 188 -26.52 10.79 11.25
C GLU A 188 -25.15 11.22 11.79
N GLY A 189 -24.27 11.68 10.89
CA GLY A 189 -22.91 12.10 11.23
C GLY A 189 -21.86 10.98 11.26
N TYR A 190 -22.27 9.72 11.10
CA TYR A 190 -21.36 8.58 10.95
C TYR A 190 -21.03 8.33 9.49
N ARG A 191 -19.78 7.99 9.20
CA ARG A 191 -19.32 7.66 7.85
C ARG A 191 -18.37 6.47 7.87
N ILE A 192 -18.42 5.68 6.82
CA ILE A 192 -17.50 4.57 6.60
C ILE A 192 -16.57 4.94 5.45
N GLU A 193 -15.27 4.79 5.68
CA GLU A 193 -14.23 4.94 4.67
C GLU A 193 -13.45 3.62 4.55
N TYR A 194 -13.26 3.15 3.32
CA TYR A 194 -12.52 1.92 3.04
C TYR A 194 -11.08 2.27 2.69
N GLY A 195 -10.14 1.84 3.51
CA GLY A 195 -8.71 2.00 3.32
C GLY A 195 -7.95 0.67 3.30
N GLY A 196 -6.64 0.75 3.50
CA GLY A 196 -5.72 -0.39 3.46
C GLY A 196 -5.01 -0.53 2.11
N GLN A 197 -4.56 -1.75 1.79
CA GLN A 197 -3.86 -2.03 0.54
C GLN A 197 -4.77 -1.87 -0.69
N PHE A 198 -6.10 -1.98 -0.51
CA PHE A 198 -7.09 -1.79 -1.57
C PHE A 198 -6.95 -0.46 -2.31
N GLU A 199 -6.93 0.66 -1.57
CA GLU A 199 -6.93 2.00 -2.14
C GLU A 199 -5.65 2.24 -2.95
N THR A 200 -4.51 1.82 -2.37
CA THR A 200 -3.20 1.88 -3.05
C THR A 200 -3.19 1.02 -4.31
N ALA A 201 -3.75 -0.19 -4.25
CA ALA A 201 -3.84 -1.09 -5.40
C ALA A 201 -4.73 -0.51 -6.50
N ALA A 202 -5.92 0.01 -6.16
CA ALA A 202 -6.84 0.62 -7.13
C ALA A 202 -6.22 1.85 -7.82
N ASN A 203 -5.57 2.73 -7.06
CA ASN A 203 -4.87 3.88 -7.59
C ASN A 203 -3.68 3.48 -8.47
N ALA A 204 -2.92 2.46 -8.07
CA ALA A 204 -1.83 1.91 -8.87
C ALA A 204 -2.34 1.31 -10.18
N THR A 205 -3.40 0.50 -10.16
CA THR A 205 -4.00 -0.07 -11.37
C THR A 205 -4.46 1.01 -12.34
N ARG A 206 -5.15 2.05 -11.85
CA ARG A 206 -5.58 3.18 -12.68
C ARG A 206 -4.40 3.90 -13.32
N THR A 207 -3.36 4.17 -12.53
CA THR A 207 -2.14 4.83 -13.01
C THR A 207 -1.42 3.98 -14.06
N LEU A 208 -1.30 2.67 -13.83
CA LEU A 208 -0.69 1.74 -14.79
C LEU A 208 -1.48 1.61 -16.09
N LEU A 209 -2.82 1.61 -16.02
CA LEU A 209 -3.66 1.61 -17.23
C LEU A 209 -3.46 2.89 -18.05
N ILE A 210 -3.46 4.05 -17.40
CA ILE A 210 -3.25 5.33 -18.09
C ILE A 210 -1.83 5.39 -18.68
N ALA A 211 -0.82 5.01 -17.89
CA ALA A 211 0.57 5.02 -18.33
C ALA A 211 0.84 4.02 -19.47
N SER A 212 0.27 2.82 -19.41
CA SER A 212 0.43 1.81 -20.47
C SER A 212 -0.25 2.25 -21.77
N LEU A 213 -1.45 2.84 -21.71
CA LEU A 213 -2.12 3.40 -22.88
C LEU A 213 -1.29 4.52 -23.52
N LEU A 214 -0.77 5.44 -22.70
CA LEU A 214 0.09 6.53 -23.17
C LEU A 214 1.38 5.99 -23.80
N ALA A 215 2.02 4.98 -23.19
CA ALA A 215 3.21 4.34 -23.74
C ALA A 215 2.95 3.69 -25.11
N VAL A 216 1.84 2.96 -25.25
CA VAL A 216 1.42 2.36 -26.54
C VAL A 216 1.18 3.46 -27.58
N CYS A 217 0.53 4.56 -27.22
CA CYS A 217 0.34 5.71 -28.12
C CYS A 217 1.67 6.32 -28.56
N VAL A 218 2.62 6.52 -27.64
CA VAL A 218 3.95 7.06 -27.97
C VAL A 218 4.72 6.11 -28.89
N ILE A 219 4.73 4.81 -28.59
CA ILE A 219 5.36 3.79 -29.45
C ILE A 219 4.72 3.80 -30.84
N PHE A 220 3.40 3.88 -30.92
CA PHE A 220 2.69 3.97 -32.20
C PHE A 220 3.08 5.23 -32.99
N LEU A 221 3.18 6.40 -32.34
CA LEU A 221 3.63 7.63 -33.00
C LEU A 221 5.06 7.53 -33.52
N LEU A 222 5.97 6.91 -32.76
CA LEU A 222 7.35 6.65 -33.22
C LEU A 222 7.37 5.70 -34.42
N LEU A 223 6.59 4.63 -34.38
CA LEU A 223 6.46 3.69 -35.50
C LEU A 223 5.83 4.34 -36.73
N TYR A 224 4.86 5.24 -36.55
CA TYR A 224 4.28 6.01 -37.64
C TYR A 224 5.29 7.00 -38.23
N GLY A 225 6.14 7.61 -37.40
CA GLY A 225 7.25 8.45 -37.84
C GLY A 225 8.25 7.70 -38.73
N GLU A 226 8.57 6.45 -38.39
CA GLU A 226 9.51 5.60 -39.14
C GLU A 226 8.92 5.14 -40.48
N PHE A 227 7.72 4.54 -40.46
CA PHE A 227 7.15 3.89 -41.65
C PHE A 227 6.27 4.79 -42.51
N LYS A 228 5.72 5.87 -41.94
CA LYS A 228 4.69 6.74 -42.55
C LYS A 228 3.48 5.97 -43.12
N ASP A 229 3.23 4.75 -42.65
CA ASP A 229 2.11 3.90 -43.05
C ASP A 229 1.47 3.30 -41.79
N LEU A 230 0.20 3.64 -41.55
CA LEU A 230 -0.58 3.20 -40.39
C LEU A 230 -0.68 1.68 -40.29
N THR A 231 -0.75 0.98 -41.44
CA THR A 231 -0.90 -0.48 -41.46
C THR A 231 0.39 -1.16 -41.03
N LEU A 232 1.54 -0.70 -41.52
CA LEU A 232 2.85 -1.23 -41.16
C LEU A 232 3.17 -0.97 -39.68
N SER A 233 2.89 0.23 -39.19
CA SER A 233 3.03 0.56 -37.76
C SER A 233 2.16 -0.34 -36.87
N ALA A 234 0.92 -0.61 -37.28
CA ALA A 234 0.03 -1.51 -36.54
C ALA A 234 0.50 -2.98 -36.56
N ILE A 235 1.08 -3.46 -37.66
CA ILE A 235 1.67 -4.81 -37.75
C ILE A 235 2.83 -4.94 -36.77
N VAL A 236 3.72 -3.95 -36.70
CA VAL A 236 4.82 -3.96 -35.72
C VAL A 236 4.30 -3.85 -34.30
N LEU A 237 3.23 -3.08 -34.06
CA LEU A 237 2.62 -2.95 -32.74
C LEU A 237 2.07 -4.28 -32.22
N LEU A 238 1.70 -5.21 -33.11
CA LEU A 238 1.24 -6.56 -32.75
C LEU A 238 2.32 -7.36 -32.00
N ASN A 239 3.60 -7.01 -32.10
CA ASN A 239 4.66 -7.63 -31.30
C ASN A 239 4.58 -7.33 -29.80
N LEU A 240 3.96 -6.22 -29.39
CA LEU A 240 3.82 -5.86 -27.98
C LEU A 240 2.96 -6.87 -27.21
N PRO A 241 1.71 -7.18 -27.61
CA PRO A 241 0.90 -8.17 -26.90
C PRO A 241 1.54 -9.57 -26.95
N LEU A 242 2.23 -9.93 -28.05
CA LEU A 242 2.95 -11.21 -28.14
C LEU A 242 4.07 -11.32 -27.11
N ALA A 243 4.84 -10.24 -26.91
CA ALA A 243 5.86 -10.18 -25.87
C ALA A 243 5.27 -10.17 -24.46
N LEU A 244 4.15 -9.47 -24.27
CA LEU A 244 3.46 -9.37 -22.98
C LEU A 244 2.99 -10.74 -22.49
N ILE A 245 2.47 -11.60 -23.37
CA ILE A 245 2.01 -12.95 -23.02
C ILE A 245 3.12 -13.75 -22.32
N GLY A 246 4.34 -13.82 -22.89
CA GLY A 246 5.42 -14.56 -22.25
C GLY A 246 5.99 -13.88 -21.01
N GLY A 247 6.03 -12.56 -20.97
CA GLY A 247 6.46 -11.83 -19.77
C GLY A 247 5.53 -12.07 -18.58
N VAL A 248 4.21 -12.02 -18.80
CA VAL A 248 3.20 -12.30 -17.77
C VAL A 248 3.24 -13.77 -17.35
N LEU A 249 3.34 -14.71 -18.30
CA LEU A 249 3.46 -16.14 -17.97
C LEU A 249 4.72 -16.44 -17.14
N ALA A 250 5.86 -15.82 -17.46
CA ALA A 250 7.08 -16.02 -16.70
C ALA A 250 6.98 -15.49 -15.25
N VAL A 251 6.32 -14.34 -15.05
CA VAL A 251 6.03 -13.82 -13.71
C VAL A 251 5.10 -14.75 -12.96
N PHE A 252 4.05 -15.23 -13.62
CA PHE A 252 3.07 -16.15 -13.02
C PHE A 252 3.72 -17.44 -12.49
N PHE A 253 4.66 -18.04 -13.23
CA PHE A 253 5.36 -19.25 -12.80
C PHE A 253 6.50 -19.01 -11.80
N THR A 254 6.99 -17.77 -11.65
CA THR A 254 8.15 -17.47 -10.80
C THR A 254 7.74 -16.83 -9.47
N SER A 255 7.32 -15.56 -9.50
CA SER A 255 7.08 -14.77 -8.29
C SER A 255 5.60 -14.54 -8.01
N GLY A 256 4.73 -14.66 -9.02
CA GLY A 256 3.31 -14.33 -8.93
C GLY A 256 3.01 -12.84 -8.68
N VAL A 257 4.02 -11.99 -8.51
CA VAL A 257 3.88 -10.57 -8.14
C VAL A 257 4.46 -9.69 -9.23
N ILE A 258 3.63 -8.78 -9.75
CA ILE A 258 4.06 -7.70 -10.65
C ILE A 258 4.59 -6.56 -9.78
N SER A 259 5.89 -6.34 -9.84
CA SER A 259 6.59 -5.30 -9.09
C SER A 259 7.02 -4.14 -10.00
N ILE A 260 7.46 -3.02 -9.42
CA ILE A 260 8.04 -1.89 -10.18
C ILE A 260 9.20 -2.36 -11.08
N PRO A 261 10.17 -3.17 -10.60
CA PRO A 261 11.21 -3.73 -11.47
C PRO A 261 10.67 -4.60 -12.61
N SER A 262 9.60 -5.36 -12.38
CA SER A 262 8.93 -6.14 -13.43
C SER A 262 8.37 -5.22 -14.54
N ILE A 263 7.81 -4.06 -14.18
CA ILE A 263 7.31 -3.05 -15.13
C ILE A 263 8.45 -2.49 -15.98
N ILE A 264 9.61 -2.18 -15.37
CA ILE A 264 10.81 -1.76 -16.11
C ILE A 264 11.26 -2.86 -17.09
N GLY A 265 11.14 -4.12 -16.68
CA GLY A 265 11.35 -5.29 -17.54
C GLY A 265 10.42 -5.30 -18.76
N PHE A 266 9.12 -5.07 -18.56
CA PHE A 266 8.15 -4.98 -19.67
C PHE A 266 8.47 -3.83 -20.64
N ILE A 267 8.83 -2.65 -20.13
CA ILE A 267 9.22 -1.51 -20.97
C ILE A 267 10.45 -1.86 -21.83
N THR A 268 11.46 -2.47 -21.21
CA THR A 268 12.68 -2.92 -21.91
C THR A 268 12.35 -3.96 -22.98
N LEU A 269 11.50 -4.93 -22.63
CA LEU A 269 11.01 -5.96 -23.53
C LEU A 269 10.27 -5.36 -24.74
N PHE A 270 9.39 -4.38 -24.54
CA PHE A 270 8.70 -3.71 -25.64
C PHE A 270 9.69 -3.03 -26.58
N GLY A 271 10.74 -2.39 -26.07
CA GLY A 271 11.78 -1.81 -26.91
C GLY A 271 12.48 -2.85 -27.80
N ILE A 272 12.87 -3.99 -27.23
CA ILE A 272 13.55 -5.06 -27.97
C ILE A 272 12.59 -5.70 -28.99
N ALA A 273 11.36 -6.02 -28.59
CA ALA A 273 10.35 -6.62 -29.46
C ALA A 273 9.98 -5.70 -30.63
N THR A 274 9.81 -4.41 -30.35
CA THR A 274 9.50 -3.40 -31.37
C THR A 274 10.66 -3.26 -32.35
N ARG A 275 11.92 -3.18 -31.86
CA ARG A 275 13.11 -3.12 -32.73
C ARG A 275 13.19 -4.31 -33.68
N ASN A 276 12.96 -5.52 -33.19
CA ASN A 276 12.98 -6.72 -34.02
C ASN A 276 11.87 -6.71 -35.08
N GLY A 277 10.67 -6.23 -34.72
CA GLY A 277 9.58 -6.02 -35.67
C GLY A 277 9.91 -4.98 -36.75
N ILE A 278 10.50 -3.84 -36.34
CA ILE A 278 10.90 -2.77 -37.26
C ILE A 278 11.89 -3.30 -38.30
N LEU A 279 12.93 -4.02 -37.86
CA LEU A 279 13.97 -4.54 -38.76
C LEU A 279 13.43 -5.58 -39.76
N LEU A 280 12.44 -6.37 -39.36
CA LEU A 280 11.79 -7.35 -40.23
C LEU A 280 10.94 -6.65 -41.30
N ILE A 281 10.07 -5.72 -40.89
CA ILE A 281 9.21 -4.97 -41.82
C ILE A 281 10.03 -4.07 -42.75
N SER A 282 11.08 -3.42 -42.25
CA SER A 282 12.00 -2.61 -43.05
C SER A 282 12.68 -3.45 -44.14
N ARG A 283 13.06 -4.70 -43.83
CA ARG A 283 13.60 -5.63 -44.84
C ARG A 283 12.57 -5.95 -45.92
N TYR A 284 11.31 -6.19 -45.55
CA TYR A 284 10.25 -6.38 -46.54
C TYR A 284 10.03 -5.14 -47.41
N GLN A 285 10.05 -3.94 -46.83
CA GLN A 285 9.92 -2.70 -47.59
C GLN A 285 11.08 -2.48 -48.57
N HIS A 286 12.33 -2.79 -48.18
CA HIS A 286 13.46 -2.71 -49.10
C HIS A 286 13.30 -3.68 -50.28
N MET A 287 12.98 -4.94 -50.00
CA MET A 287 12.73 -5.94 -51.05
C MET A 287 11.47 -5.63 -51.88
N GLN A 288 10.56 -4.79 -51.36
CA GLN A 288 9.45 -4.23 -52.12
C GLN A 288 9.89 -3.22 -53.15
N GLN A 289 10.83 -2.35 -52.77
CA GLN A 289 11.41 -1.35 -53.67
C GLN A 289 12.25 -2.02 -54.76
N ASP A 290 12.88 -3.15 -54.45
CA ASP A 290 13.64 -3.96 -55.40
C ASP A 290 12.76 -4.77 -56.38
N GLY A 291 11.42 -4.71 -56.22
CA GLY A 291 10.46 -5.32 -57.14
C GLY A 291 10.17 -6.80 -56.88
N GLU A 292 10.63 -7.39 -55.77
CA GLU A 292 10.39 -8.81 -55.49
C GLU A 292 8.90 -9.12 -55.27
N PRO A 293 8.41 -10.28 -55.76
CA PRO A 293 7.03 -10.70 -55.57
C PRO A 293 6.76 -11.00 -54.09
N LEU A 294 5.53 -10.74 -53.65
CA LEU A 294 5.14 -10.72 -52.23
C LEU A 294 5.54 -12.01 -51.48
N HIS A 295 5.32 -13.18 -52.08
CA HIS A 295 5.63 -14.44 -51.43
C HIS A 295 7.14 -14.67 -51.27
N GLN A 296 7.95 -14.36 -52.30
CA GLN A 296 9.41 -14.47 -52.22
C GLN A 296 9.99 -13.47 -51.23
N ARG A 297 9.48 -12.24 -51.23
CA ARG A 297 9.85 -11.20 -50.27
C ARG A 297 9.67 -11.64 -48.81
N VAL A 298 8.50 -12.19 -48.50
CA VAL A 298 8.19 -12.64 -47.14
C VAL A 298 9.06 -13.83 -46.77
N LEU A 299 9.26 -14.79 -47.68
CA LEU A 299 10.09 -15.97 -47.44
C LEU A 299 11.56 -15.57 -47.22
N HIS A 300 12.19 -14.93 -48.22
CA HIS A 300 13.59 -14.53 -48.19
C HIS A 300 13.87 -13.50 -47.09
N GLY A 301 13.01 -12.49 -46.93
CA GLY A 301 13.16 -11.48 -45.89
C GLY A 301 13.08 -12.08 -44.48
N SER A 302 12.24 -13.08 -44.27
CA SER A 302 12.16 -13.78 -42.98
C SER A 302 13.39 -14.65 -42.73
N THR A 303 13.87 -15.38 -43.73
CA THR A 303 15.07 -16.22 -43.60
C THR A 303 16.32 -15.37 -43.35
N ASP A 304 16.44 -14.22 -44.02
CA ASP A 304 17.56 -13.28 -43.86
C ASP A 304 17.62 -12.67 -42.45
N ARG A 305 16.46 -12.54 -41.79
CA ARG A 305 16.33 -11.92 -40.46
C ARG A 305 16.32 -12.93 -39.33
N LEU A 306 16.05 -14.21 -39.62
CA LEU A 306 16.00 -15.28 -38.62
C LEU A 306 17.28 -15.33 -37.77
N ASN A 307 18.45 -15.44 -38.41
CA ASN A 307 19.72 -15.55 -37.71
C ASN A 307 20.06 -14.31 -36.86
N PRO A 308 19.98 -13.06 -37.38
CA PRO A 308 20.17 -11.86 -36.56
C PRO A 308 19.22 -11.76 -35.37
N ILE A 309 17.93 -12.06 -35.55
CA ILE A 309 16.93 -11.98 -34.48
C ILE A 309 17.26 -13.00 -33.38
N LEU A 310 17.53 -14.26 -33.76
CA LEU A 310 17.91 -15.31 -32.81
C LEU A 310 19.21 -14.97 -32.07
N MET A 311 20.20 -14.39 -32.75
CA MET A 311 21.45 -13.96 -32.10
C MET A 311 21.18 -12.96 -30.98
N THR A 312 20.40 -11.90 -31.26
CA THR A 312 20.06 -10.89 -30.23
C THR A 312 19.26 -11.48 -29.07
N ALA A 313 18.30 -12.36 -29.36
CA ALA A 313 17.48 -13.01 -28.35
C ALA A 313 18.32 -13.94 -27.45
N LEU A 314 19.20 -14.75 -28.04
CA LEU A 314 20.09 -15.67 -27.32
C LEU A 314 21.11 -14.92 -26.48
N THR A 315 21.72 -13.86 -27.00
CA THR A 315 22.67 -13.04 -26.23
C THR A 315 21.99 -12.41 -25.01
N ALA A 316 20.79 -11.83 -25.19
CA ALA A 316 20.03 -11.27 -24.08
C ALA A 316 19.60 -12.36 -23.08
N ALA A 317 19.12 -13.51 -23.55
CA ALA A 317 18.74 -14.63 -22.68
C ALA A 317 19.94 -15.11 -21.85
N LEU A 318 21.09 -15.37 -22.47
CA LEU A 318 22.31 -15.81 -21.78
C LEU A 318 22.82 -14.79 -20.75
N ALA A 319 22.69 -13.49 -21.03
CA ALA A 319 23.05 -12.44 -20.09
C ALA A 319 22.12 -12.37 -18.87
N LEU A 320 20.83 -12.67 -19.05
CA LEU A 320 19.80 -12.56 -18.02
C LEU A 320 19.60 -13.84 -17.19
N ILE A 321 19.92 -15.02 -17.74
CA ILE A 321 19.82 -16.31 -17.05
C ILE A 321 20.48 -16.27 -15.64
N PRO A 322 21.73 -15.80 -15.47
CA PRO A 322 22.36 -15.78 -14.14
C PRO A 322 21.62 -14.90 -13.12
N LEU A 323 20.95 -13.83 -13.57
CA LEU A 323 20.18 -12.92 -12.70
C LEU A 323 18.88 -13.56 -12.23
N VAL A 324 18.25 -14.36 -13.08
CA VAL A 324 17.06 -15.14 -12.72
C VAL A 324 17.41 -16.17 -11.63
N PHE A 325 18.47 -16.97 -11.85
CA PHE A 325 18.87 -18.00 -10.88
C PHE A 325 19.42 -17.45 -9.56
N GLN A 326 19.97 -16.24 -9.55
CA GLN A 326 20.53 -15.62 -8.36
C GLN A 326 19.56 -14.69 -7.63
N GLY A 327 18.26 -14.75 -7.94
CA GLY A 327 17.25 -13.83 -7.38
C GLY A 327 17.12 -13.85 -5.86
N GLY A 328 17.44 -14.97 -5.20
CA GLY A 328 17.40 -15.08 -3.74
C GLY A 328 18.59 -14.43 -3.01
N LYS A 329 19.58 -13.88 -3.73
CA LYS A 329 20.75 -13.25 -3.11
C LYS A 329 20.49 -11.76 -2.82
N PRO A 330 21.00 -11.23 -1.69
CA PRO A 330 20.94 -9.80 -1.39
C PRO A 330 21.53 -8.96 -2.53
N GLY A 331 20.80 -7.94 -2.99
CA GLY A 331 21.16 -7.06 -4.11
C GLY A 331 20.51 -7.42 -5.45
N ASN A 332 19.89 -8.60 -5.58
CA ASN A 332 19.20 -9.03 -6.81
C ASN A 332 17.68 -8.87 -6.76
N GLU A 333 17.14 -8.26 -5.71
CA GLU A 333 15.69 -8.10 -5.50
C GLU A 333 15.03 -7.23 -6.59
N ILE A 334 15.81 -6.32 -7.20
CA ILE A 334 15.36 -5.49 -8.32
C ILE A 334 15.67 -6.15 -9.67
N GLN A 335 16.87 -6.72 -9.81
CA GLN A 335 17.34 -7.24 -11.11
C GLN A 335 16.63 -8.53 -11.52
N SER A 336 16.33 -9.41 -10.57
CA SER A 336 15.73 -10.71 -10.86
C SER A 336 14.31 -10.61 -11.41
N PRO A 337 13.36 -9.86 -10.80
CA PRO A 337 12.01 -9.71 -11.36
C PRO A 337 12.00 -9.05 -12.74
N MET A 338 12.93 -8.11 -13.00
CA MET A 338 13.11 -7.50 -14.32
C MET A 338 13.60 -8.52 -15.34
N ALA A 339 14.62 -9.32 -15.00
CA ALA A 339 15.21 -10.34 -15.86
C ALA A 339 14.22 -11.45 -16.24
N VAL A 340 13.39 -11.90 -15.29
CA VAL A 340 12.35 -12.92 -15.51
C VAL A 340 11.37 -12.47 -16.59
N VAL A 341 10.86 -11.24 -16.49
CA VAL A 341 9.92 -10.66 -17.46
C VAL A 341 10.55 -10.59 -18.85
N VAL A 342 11.77 -10.05 -18.94
CA VAL A 342 12.45 -9.88 -20.22
C VAL A 342 12.74 -11.23 -20.86
N LEU A 343 13.22 -12.22 -20.10
CA LEU A 343 13.55 -13.55 -20.63
C LEU A 343 12.30 -14.29 -21.13
N GLY A 344 11.22 -14.33 -20.35
CA GLY A 344 9.97 -14.97 -20.77
C GLY A 344 9.31 -14.28 -21.97
N GLY A 345 9.33 -12.95 -21.95
CA GLY A 345 8.83 -12.13 -23.06
C GLY A 345 9.64 -12.29 -24.34
N LEU A 346 10.97 -12.37 -24.24
CA LEU A 346 11.84 -12.56 -25.40
C LEU A 346 11.62 -13.92 -26.07
N LEU A 347 11.46 -14.99 -25.29
CA LEU A 347 11.21 -16.33 -25.84
C LEU A 347 9.92 -16.35 -26.67
N THR A 348 8.83 -15.88 -26.08
CA THR A 348 7.54 -15.82 -26.77
C THR A 348 7.55 -14.84 -27.92
N SER A 349 8.04 -13.61 -27.72
CA SER A 349 8.13 -12.58 -28.76
C SER A 349 8.95 -13.04 -29.94
N THR A 350 10.10 -13.69 -29.72
CA THR A 350 10.97 -14.14 -30.82
C THR A 350 10.30 -15.20 -31.66
N ILE A 351 9.73 -16.24 -31.01
CA ILE A 351 9.02 -17.32 -31.72
C ILE A 351 7.82 -16.74 -32.46
N LEU A 352 6.94 -16.02 -31.75
CA LEU A 352 5.69 -15.50 -32.32
C LEU A 352 5.95 -14.44 -33.40
N ASN A 353 6.97 -13.58 -33.27
CA ASN A 353 7.32 -12.58 -34.28
C ASN A 353 7.73 -13.23 -35.61
N ILE A 354 8.50 -14.33 -35.57
CA ILE A 354 8.94 -15.05 -36.78
C ILE A 354 7.77 -15.70 -37.52
N PHE A 355 6.67 -16.02 -36.86
CA PHE A 355 5.50 -16.63 -37.51
C PHE A 355 4.40 -15.61 -37.81
N ILE A 356 4.00 -14.81 -36.83
CA ILE A 356 2.80 -13.98 -36.89
C ILE A 356 3.03 -12.75 -37.78
N VAL A 357 4.16 -12.05 -37.64
CA VAL A 357 4.41 -10.83 -38.42
C VAL A 357 4.44 -11.11 -39.93
N PRO A 358 5.14 -12.14 -40.44
CA PRO A 358 5.11 -12.50 -41.86
C PRO A 358 3.70 -12.82 -42.36
N ILE A 359 2.93 -13.62 -41.61
CA ILE A 359 1.57 -14.04 -41.99
C ILE A 359 0.62 -12.84 -42.06
N VAL A 360 0.68 -11.97 -41.06
CA VAL A 360 -0.17 -10.78 -40.98
C VAL A 360 0.20 -9.80 -42.10
N TYR A 361 1.49 -9.57 -42.33
CA TYR A 361 1.98 -8.72 -43.42
C TYR A 361 1.52 -9.25 -44.79
N GLU A 362 1.71 -10.55 -45.07
CA GLU A 362 1.29 -11.16 -46.34
C GLU A 362 -0.22 -11.05 -46.55
N THR A 363 -1.02 -11.26 -45.49
CA THR A 363 -2.48 -11.19 -45.56
C THR A 363 -2.98 -9.78 -45.85
N ILE A 364 -2.38 -8.77 -45.23
CA ILE A 364 -2.75 -7.35 -45.42
C ILE A 364 -2.35 -6.89 -46.83
N GLU A 365 -1.14 -7.21 -47.28
CA GLU A 365 -0.68 -6.84 -48.62
C GLU A 365 -1.47 -7.58 -49.73
N LYS A 366 -1.87 -8.84 -49.52
CA LYS A 366 -2.78 -9.55 -50.44
C LYS A 366 -4.14 -8.85 -50.57
N LYS A 367 -4.68 -8.32 -49.47
CA LYS A 367 -5.94 -7.55 -49.48
C LYS A 367 -5.79 -6.18 -50.14
N ARG A 368 -4.61 -5.56 -50.09
CA ARG A 368 -4.33 -4.26 -50.71
C ARG A 368 -4.13 -4.34 -52.24
N LYS A 369 -3.76 -5.52 -52.75
CA LYS A 369 -3.60 -5.80 -54.19
C LYS A 369 -4.87 -6.33 -54.89
N LYS A 370 -5.87 -6.78 -54.13
CA LYS A 370 -7.22 -7.05 -54.64
C LYS A 370 -8.03 -5.76 -54.59
#